data_AF-A0A0L7KPL5-F1
#
_entry.id   AF-A0A0L7KPL5-F1
#
_cell.length_a   1.000
_cell.length_b   1.000
_cell.length_c   1.000
_cell.angle_alpha   90.00
_cell.angle_beta   90.00
_cell.angle_gamma   90.00
#
_symmetry.space_group_name_H-M   'P 1'
#
loop_
_entity.id
_entity.type
_entity.pdbx_description
1 polymer ?
#
loop_
_entity_poly.entity_id
_entity_poly.type
_entity_poly.pdbx_seq_one_letter_code
_entity_poly.pdbx_strand_id
1 'polypeptide(L)'
;HKPRTNNATPKETNTFEYFIKQNYITIPVTVHLDKALTRYLPREFKSRNREKVKKNFRNILNNVEDLFRRPSLNQTVQFTLLDVKFLKNSTKFVMDENVSKYLNSYCQWQGEKKTKKKWYYSILFTGLDLFYYGRNNTK
;
A
#
# COMPACT_ATOMS: atom_id res chain seq x y z
N HIS A 1 -10.34 62.24 35.34
CA HIS A 1 -10.41 61.59 34.00
C HIS A 1 -9.01 61.31 33.47
N LYS A 2 -8.59 60.02 33.46
CA LYS A 2 -7.68 59.35 32.50
C LYS A 2 -7.62 57.85 32.88
N PRO A 3 -7.34 56.94 31.94
CA PRO A 3 -8.14 55.72 31.78
C PRO A 3 -7.53 54.48 32.41
N ARG A 4 -8.42 53.55 32.73
CA ARG A 4 -8.18 52.18 33.17
C ARG A 4 -7.55 51.38 32.03
N THR A 5 -6.40 50.75 32.27
CA THR A 5 -5.75 49.83 31.34
C THR A 5 -6.59 48.56 31.23
N ASN A 6 -7.05 48.25 30.02
CA ASN A 6 -7.75 47.00 29.72
C ASN A 6 -6.70 45.90 29.48
N ASN A 7 -6.67 44.92 30.38
CA ASN A 7 -5.96 43.67 30.17
C ASN A 7 -6.59 42.93 28.98
N ALA A 8 -5.84 42.78 27.90
CA ALA A 8 -6.22 41.93 26.78
C ALA A 8 -6.08 40.47 27.20
N THR A 9 -7.21 39.78 27.36
CA THR A 9 -7.27 38.33 27.47
C THR A 9 -6.86 37.70 26.12
N PRO A 10 -5.92 36.75 26.09
CA PRO A 10 -5.59 36.03 24.87
C PRO A 10 -6.81 35.23 24.41
N LYS A 11 -7.27 35.47 23.18
CA LYS A 11 -8.27 34.62 22.54
C LYS A 11 -7.61 33.29 22.19
N GLU A 12 -7.90 32.25 22.96
CA GLU A 12 -7.60 30.87 22.58
C GLU A 12 -8.37 30.52 21.30
N THR A 13 -7.70 30.60 20.16
CA THR A 13 -8.17 29.98 18.93
C THR A 13 -8.01 28.47 19.04
N ASN A 14 -9.04 27.80 19.55
CA ASN A 14 -9.20 26.36 19.40
C ASN A 14 -9.46 26.04 17.92
N THR A 15 -8.39 25.77 17.17
CA THR A 15 -8.47 25.25 15.81
C THR A 15 -8.78 23.75 15.89
N PHE A 16 -10.06 23.41 15.99
CA PHE A 16 -10.51 22.06 15.69
C PHE A 16 -10.30 21.82 14.19
N GLU A 17 -9.30 21.01 13.84
CA GLU A 17 -9.16 20.49 12.47
C GLU A 17 -10.34 19.56 12.19
N TYR A 18 -11.37 20.09 11.53
CA TYR A 18 -12.46 19.27 11.01
C TYR A 18 -11.91 18.42 9.86
N PHE A 19 -11.82 17.10 10.07
CA PHE A 19 -11.59 16.15 8.98
C PHE A 19 -12.80 16.17 8.05
N ILE A 20 -12.73 16.98 6.98
CA ILE A 20 -13.72 16.96 5.92
C ILE A 20 -13.69 15.56 5.29
N LYS A 21 -14.82 14.86 5.32
CA LYS A 21 -14.98 13.57 4.65
C LYS A 21 -14.65 13.74 3.16
N GLN A 22 -13.52 13.20 2.73
CA GLN A 22 -13.16 13.24 1.31
C GLN A 22 -13.98 12.19 0.57
N ASN A 23 -14.86 12.63 -0.32
CA ASN A 23 -15.65 11.70 -1.15
C ASN A 23 -14.81 11.02 -2.23
N TYR A 24 -13.56 11.45 -2.41
CA TYR A 24 -12.62 10.93 -3.39
C TYR A 24 -11.26 10.65 -2.74
N ILE A 25 -10.78 9.41 -2.80
CA ILE A 25 -9.46 9.01 -2.32
C ILE A 25 -8.64 8.52 -3.50
N THR A 26 -7.46 9.11 -3.70
CA THR A 26 -6.43 8.55 -4.59
C THR A 26 -5.38 7.80 -3.78
N ILE A 27 -5.19 6.53 -4.11
CA ILE A 27 -4.26 5.63 -3.44
C ILE A 27 -3.09 5.33 -4.40
N PRO A 28 -1.94 6.01 -4.28
CA PRO A 28 -0.76 5.67 -5.07
C PRO A 28 -0.19 4.33 -4.63
N VAL A 29 0.05 3.41 -5.57
CA VAL A 29 0.50 2.04 -5.31
C VAL A 29 1.78 1.74 -6.07
N THR A 30 2.74 1.09 -5.40
CA THR A 30 3.82 0.36 -6.06
C THR A 30 3.65 -1.13 -5.80
N VAL A 31 3.69 -1.92 -6.86
CA VAL A 31 3.65 -3.38 -6.77
C VAL A 31 5.07 -3.93 -6.80
N HIS A 32 5.37 -4.87 -5.91
CA HIS A 32 6.60 -5.64 -5.91
C HIS A 32 6.29 -7.11 -6.18
N LEU A 33 7.03 -7.69 -7.11
CA LEU A 33 6.94 -9.10 -7.47
C LEU A 33 8.17 -9.80 -6.91
N ASP A 34 7.95 -10.78 -6.04
CA ASP A 34 9.05 -11.57 -5.52
C ASP A 34 9.65 -12.49 -6.59
N LYS A 35 10.74 -13.16 -6.23
CA LYS A 35 11.43 -14.08 -7.15
C LYS A 35 10.57 -15.31 -7.47
N ALA A 36 9.80 -15.81 -6.50
CA ALA A 36 8.96 -16.99 -6.70
C ALA A 36 7.95 -16.70 -7.81
N LEU A 37 7.20 -15.61 -7.71
CA LEU A 37 6.24 -15.17 -8.70
C LEU A 37 6.89 -14.80 -10.03
N THR A 38 8.03 -14.10 -9.98
CA THR A 38 8.76 -13.68 -11.20
C THR A 38 9.10 -14.85 -12.12
N ARG A 39 9.36 -16.04 -11.55
CA ARG A 39 9.61 -17.27 -12.31
C ARG A 39 8.37 -17.79 -13.06
N TYR A 40 7.17 -17.51 -12.56
CA TYR A 40 5.90 -17.93 -13.17
C TYR A 40 5.35 -16.93 -14.19
N LEU A 41 5.78 -15.66 -14.16
CA LEU A 41 5.25 -14.63 -15.07
C LEU A 41 5.35 -14.98 -16.57
N PRO A 42 6.39 -15.66 -17.09
CA PRO A 42 6.41 -16.06 -18.50
C PRO A 42 5.27 -17.04 -18.85
N ARG A 43 4.83 -17.87 -17.89
CA ARG A 43 3.71 -18.79 -18.06
C ARG A 43 2.38 -18.04 -17.93
N GLU A 44 2.21 -17.27 -16.86
CA GLU A 44 0.94 -16.59 -16.54
C GLU A 44 0.66 -15.35 -17.40
N PHE A 45 1.67 -14.51 -17.63
CA PHE A 45 1.52 -13.24 -18.35
C PHE A 45 2.06 -13.30 -19.79
N LYS A 46 2.48 -14.49 -20.25
CA LYS A 46 3.05 -14.76 -21.59
C LYS A 46 4.17 -13.77 -21.98
N SER A 47 4.80 -13.12 -21.00
CA SER A 47 5.79 -12.08 -21.25
C SER A 47 6.56 -11.69 -19.99
N ARG A 48 7.87 -11.43 -20.16
CA ARG A 48 8.69 -10.68 -19.18
C ARG A 48 8.67 -9.17 -19.45
N ASN A 49 7.90 -8.72 -20.45
CA ASN A 49 7.81 -7.31 -20.79
C ASN A 49 7.14 -6.55 -19.64
N ARG A 50 7.92 -5.66 -19.02
CA ARG A 50 7.49 -4.85 -17.88
C ARG A 50 6.24 -4.02 -18.18
N GLU A 51 6.05 -3.55 -19.42
CA GLU A 51 4.84 -2.79 -19.78
C GLU A 51 3.60 -3.66 -19.87
N LYS A 52 3.72 -4.91 -20.36
CA LYS A 52 2.61 -5.88 -20.31
C LYS A 52 2.24 -6.22 -18.87
N VAL A 53 3.24 -6.49 -18.03
CA VAL A 53 3.03 -6.75 -16.60
C VAL A 53 2.38 -5.54 -15.91
N LYS A 54 2.86 -4.32 -16.15
CA LYS A 54 2.23 -3.09 -15.65
C LYS A 54 0.78 -2.97 -16.11
N LYS A 55 0.48 -3.23 -17.38
CA LYS A 55 -0.91 -3.20 -17.90
C LYS A 55 -1.80 -4.18 -17.13
N ASN A 56 -1.32 -5.39 -16.86
CA ASN A 56 -2.09 -6.38 -16.09
C ASN A 56 -2.34 -5.90 -14.66
N PHE A 57 -1.34 -5.32 -13.97
CA PHE A 57 -1.56 -4.75 -12.64
C PHE A 57 -2.47 -3.52 -12.63
N ARG A 58 -2.46 -2.69 -13.67
CA ARG A 58 -3.47 -1.62 -13.82
C ARG A 58 -4.87 -2.21 -13.90
N ASN A 59 -5.07 -3.25 -14.70
CA ASN A 59 -6.37 -3.92 -14.80
C ASN A 59 -6.80 -4.54 -13.46
N ILE A 60 -5.88 -5.17 -12.72
CA ILE A 60 -6.17 -5.69 -11.38
C ILE A 60 -6.64 -4.58 -10.45
N LEU A 61 -5.93 -3.45 -10.42
CA LEU A 61 -6.31 -2.31 -9.57
C LEU A 61 -7.65 -1.71 -9.98
N ASN A 62 -7.94 -1.57 -11.27
CA ASN A 62 -9.24 -1.12 -11.76
C ASN A 62 -10.37 -2.06 -11.30
N ASN A 63 -10.17 -3.38 -11.39
CA ASN A 63 -11.16 -4.34 -10.89
C ASN A 63 -11.34 -4.22 -9.37
N VAL A 64 -10.28 -3.89 -8.63
CA VAL A 64 -10.37 -3.62 -7.19
C VAL A 64 -11.15 -2.32 -6.93
N GLU A 65 -10.98 -1.27 -7.72
CA GLU A 65 -11.80 -0.04 -7.62
C GLU A 65 -13.30 -0.36 -7.70
N ASP A 66 -13.70 -1.27 -8.60
CA ASP A 66 -15.09 -1.71 -8.71
C ASP A 66 -15.61 -2.36 -7.42
N LEU A 67 -14.75 -3.07 -6.66
CA LEU A 67 -15.11 -3.62 -5.35
C LEU A 67 -15.33 -2.53 -4.29
N PHE A 68 -14.68 -1.38 -4.44
CA PHE A 68 -14.83 -0.22 -3.56
C PHE A 68 -16.02 0.68 -3.96
N ARG A 69 -16.60 0.55 -5.16
CA ARG A 69 -17.76 1.33 -5.64
C ARG A 69 -19.09 1.02 -4.94
N ARG A 70 -19.07 0.33 -3.79
CA ARG A 70 -20.28 -0.02 -3.04
C ARG A 70 -20.95 1.24 -2.50
N PRO A 71 -22.27 1.44 -2.69
CA PRO A 71 -22.98 2.63 -2.19
C PRO A 71 -22.79 2.84 -0.68
N SER A 72 -22.66 1.75 0.09
CA SER A 72 -22.43 1.78 1.53
C SER A 72 -21.11 2.44 1.94
N LEU A 73 -20.09 2.44 1.06
CA LEU A 73 -18.81 3.10 1.34
C LEU A 73 -18.94 4.62 1.23
N ASN A 74 -19.87 5.10 0.38
CA ASN A 74 -20.10 6.53 0.10
C ASN A 74 -18.77 7.28 -0.11
N GLN A 75 -17.89 6.67 -0.90
CA GLN A 75 -16.56 7.15 -1.22
C GLN A 75 -16.12 6.55 -2.56
N THR A 76 -15.46 7.37 -3.38
CA THR A 76 -14.82 6.94 -4.61
C THR A 76 -13.35 6.68 -4.31
N VAL A 77 -12.92 5.44 -4.49
CA VAL A 77 -11.52 5.03 -4.32
C VAL A 77 -10.92 4.81 -5.70
N GLN A 78 -9.82 5.51 -5.99
CA GLN A 78 -9.01 5.32 -7.19
C GLN A 78 -7.61 4.86 -6.80
N PHE A 79 -7.07 3.85 -7.47
CA PHE A 79 -5.70 3.38 -7.29
C PHE A 79 -4.81 3.83 -8.44
N THR A 80 -3.73 4.54 -8.13
CA THR A 80 -2.74 4.98 -9.13
C THR A 80 -1.52 4.09 -9.09
N LEU A 81 -1.35 3.23 -10.11
CA LEU A 81 -0.14 2.41 -10.24
C LEU A 81 1.07 3.27 -10.60
N LEU A 82 1.96 3.49 -9.63
CA LEU A 82 3.22 4.21 -9.83
C LEU A 82 4.25 3.35 -10.56
N ASP A 83 4.41 2.09 -10.14
CA ASP A 83 5.38 1.18 -10.72
C ASP A 83 5.10 -0.29 -10.38
N VAL A 84 5.67 -1.19 -11.19
CA VAL A 84 5.80 -2.61 -10.90
C VAL A 84 7.29 -2.97 -10.91
N LYS A 85 7.76 -3.51 -9.79
CA LYS A 85 9.17 -3.82 -9.54
C LYS A 85 9.39 -5.30 -9.32
N PHE A 86 10.31 -5.86 -10.10
CA PHE A 86 10.82 -7.22 -9.88
C PHE A 86 11.89 -7.18 -8.79
N LEU A 87 11.68 -7.92 -7.71
CA LEU A 87 12.63 -8.02 -6.62
C LEU A 87 13.76 -8.98 -7.01
N LYS A 88 15.00 -8.56 -6.75
CA LYS A 88 16.21 -9.33 -7.08
C LYS A 88 16.65 -10.16 -5.87
N ASN A 89 17.51 -11.17 -6.08
CA ASN A 89 18.07 -11.99 -4.99
C ASN A 89 18.84 -11.16 -3.94
N SER A 90 19.39 -10.00 -4.33
CA SER A 90 20.11 -9.08 -3.45
C SER A 90 19.20 -8.18 -2.60
N THR A 91 17.88 -8.41 -2.62
CA THR A 91 16.96 -7.58 -1.86
C THR A 91 17.04 -7.98 -0.38
N LYS A 92 17.36 -7.00 0.48
CA LYS A 92 17.59 -7.17 1.92
C LYS A 92 16.29 -7.37 2.72
N PHE A 93 15.52 -8.41 2.41
CA PHE A 93 14.41 -8.86 3.25
C PHE A 93 14.27 -10.38 3.14
N VAL A 94 13.81 -10.99 4.22
CA VAL A 94 13.73 -12.44 4.38
C VAL A 94 12.46 -12.94 3.69
N MET A 95 12.62 -13.76 2.66
CA MET A 95 11.52 -14.56 2.11
C MET A 95 11.33 -15.79 3.00
N ASP A 96 10.13 -15.96 3.54
CA ASP A 96 9.82 -17.01 4.51
C ASP A 96 8.42 -17.58 4.21
N GLU A 97 8.23 -18.88 4.44
CA GLU A 97 6.91 -19.53 4.30
C GLU A 97 5.97 -19.10 5.44
N ASN A 98 6.52 -18.66 6.57
CA ASN A 98 5.76 -18.00 7.62
C ASN A 98 5.34 -16.60 7.16
N VAL A 99 4.05 -16.44 6.86
CA VAL A 99 3.42 -15.20 6.37
C VAL A 99 3.75 -13.99 7.24
N SER A 100 3.67 -14.13 8.56
CA SER A 100 3.89 -13.01 9.50
C SER A 100 5.34 -12.55 9.46
N LYS A 101 6.29 -13.50 9.44
CA LYS A 101 7.71 -13.18 9.34
C LYS A 101 8.05 -12.55 7.99
N TYR A 102 7.47 -13.08 6.92
CA TYR A 102 7.69 -12.54 5.58
C TYR A 102 7.14 -11.12 5.42
N LEU A 103 5.90 -10.90 5.88
CA LEU A 103 5.25 -9.60 5.85
C LEU A 103 6.03 -8.57 6.67
N ASN A 104 6.46 -8.92 7.89
CA ASN A 104 7.22 -8.00 8.73
C ASN A 104 8.55 -7.61 8.07
N SER A 105 9.29 -8.58 7.55
CA SER A 105 10.57 -8.31 6.88
C SER A 105 10.39 -7.44 5.62
N TYR A 106 9.34 -7.71 4.84
CA TYR A 106 8.99 -6.88 3.69
C TYR A 106 8.64 -5.45 4.10
N CYS A 107 7.80 -5.27 5.13
CA CYS A 107 7.39 -3.95 5.62
C CYS A 107 8.57 -3.10 6.10
N GLN A 108 9.51 -3.69 6.85
CA GLN A 108 10.74 -3.03 7.30
C GLN A 108 11.56 -2.53 6.11
N TRP A 109 11.87 -3.43 5.17
CA TRP A 109 12.61 -3.09 3.96
C TRP A 109 11.91 -2.02 3.12
N GLN A 110 10.59 -2.08 3.02
CA GLN A 110 9.80 -1.10 2.27
C GLN A 110 9.82 0.28 2.94
N GLY A 111 9.70 0.32 4.26
CA GLY A 111 9.79 1.54 5.07
C GLY A 111 11.12 2.25 4.84
N GLU A 112 12.23 1.53 4.93
CA GLU A 112 13.57 2.08 4.66
C GLU A 112 13.74 2.64 3.24
N LYS A 113 13.07 2.04 2.24
CA LYS A 113 13.11 2.55 0.86
C LYS A 113 12.21 3.76 0.64
N LYS A 114 11.14 3.90 1.43
CA LYS A 114 10.16 4.98 1.31
C LYS A 114 10.63 6.28 1.94
N THR A 115 11.43 6.24 3.00
CA THR A 115 12.01 7.46 3.62
C THR A 115 12.77 8.33 2.63
N LYS A 116 13.16 7.79 1.46
CA LYS A 116 13.89 8.48 0.39
C LYS A 116 13.05 8.82 -0.84
N LYS A 117 11.73 8.61 -0.83
CA LYS A 117 10.85 8.74 -2.01
C LYS A 117 9.49 9.35 -1.66
N LYS A 118 8.71 9.74 -2.69
CA LYS A 118 7.29 10.10 -2.55
C LYS A 118 6.51 8.97 -1.86
N TRP A 119 5.46 9.32 -1.13
CA TRP A 119 4.59 8.38 -0.42
C TRP A 119 3.79 7.48 -1.38
N TYR A 120 3.62 6.20 -1.00
CA TYR A 120 2.79 5.21 -1.71
C TYR A 120 2.42 4.03 -0.80
N TYR A 121 1.37 3.30 -1.13
CA TYR A 121 1.13 1.96 -0.59
C TYR A 121 1.91 0.92 -1.37
N SER A 122 2.48 -0.04 -0.66
CA SER A 122 3.34 -1.05 -1.27
C SER A 122 2.71 -2.41 -1.16
N ILE A 123 2.48 -3.07 -2.30
CA ILE A 123 1.83 -4.38 -2.36
C ILE A 123 2.86 -5.41 -2.81
N LEU A 124 3.03 -6.47 -2.02
CA LEU A 124 3.87 -7.61 -2.38
C LEU A 124 2.99 -8.68 -3.01
N PHE A 125 3.30 -9.06 -4.24
CA PHE A 125 2.78 -10.28 -4.84
C PHE A 125 3.86 -11.35 -4.78
N THR A 126 3.50 -12.50 -4.20
CA THR A 126 4.38 -13.63 -3.98
C THR A 126 3.89 -14.87 -4.71
N GLY A 127 4.84 -15.70 -5.14
CA GLY A 127 4.57 -17.02 -5.68
C GLY A 127 4.79 -18.13 -4.65
N LEU A 128 4.97 -17.79 -3.38
CA LEU A 128 5.03 -18.74 -2.29
C LEU A 128 3.62 -19.18 -1.89
N ASP A 129 3.47 -20.46 -1.57
CA ASP A 129 2.26 -20.95 -0.93
C ASP A 129 2.27 -20.52 0.54
N LEU A 130 1.59 -19.42 0.81
CA LEU A 130 1.46 -18.83 2.13
C LEU A 130 0.28 -19.41 2.94
N PHE A 131 -0.52 -20.31 2.35
CA PHE A 131 -1.67 -20.94 3.00
C PHE A 131 -1.28 -22.16 3.84
N TYR A 132 -0.32 -22.00 4.76
CA TYR A 132 -0.04 -22.97 5.82
C TYR A 132 -0.21 -22.33 7.19
N TYR A 133 -1.46 -22.06 7.57
CA TYR A 133 -1.85 -21.76 8.94
C TYR A 133 -3.15 -22.51 9.26
N GLY A 134 -3.03 -23.69 9.88
CA GLY A 134 -4.19 -24.42 10.39
C GLY A 134 -4.05 -25.94 10.57
N ARG A 135 -3.02 -26.60 10.06
CA ARG A 135 -2.89 -28.08 10.15
C ARG A 135 -1.87 -28.58 11.17
N ASN A 136 -1.68 -27.85 12.27
CA ASN A 136 -0.91 -28.32 13.44
C ASN A 136 -1.68 -27.98 14.72
N ASN A 137 -2.71 -28.80 15.03
CA ASN A 137 -3.27 -28.99 16.38
C ASN A 137 -4.08 -30.29 16.39
N THR A 138 -3.43 -31.42 16.11
CA THR A 138 -3.93 -32.76 16.46
C THR A 138 -2.79 -33.75 16.30
N LYS A 139 -1.96 -33.86 17.34
CA LYS A 139 -1.47 -35.12 17.87
C LYS A 139 -1.25 -34.95 19.36
#